data_AF-A0A0P7W7T9-F1
#
_entry.id   AF-A0A0P7W7T9-F1
#
_cell.length_a   1.000
_cell.length_b   1.000
_cell.length_c   1.000
_cell.angle_alpha   90.00
_cell.angle_beta   90.00
_cell.angle_gamma   90.00
#
_symmetry.space_group_name_H-M   'P 1'
#
loop_
_entity.id
_entity.type
_entity.pdbx_description
1 polymer ?
#
loop_
_entity_poly.entity_id
_entity_poly.type
_entity_poly.pdbx_seq_one_letter_code
_entity_poly.pdbx_strand_id
1 'polypeptide(L)'
;IDLMPHDVITQLLRVLAIETKQEKAIINADPTDVALSGLEAFSFDYIVKWPLSLIINRQVKALTRYQMLFRHMFYCKHVERLLCNVWISNKAARQYSLHSAKWFAGAFALRQRMLNFVQNIQYYMMFEVMEPTWHIMENNLKSASNIDDVLCHHTSFLDNCLKDCMLTNPELLKIFSKLMSVCVMFTNCMQRFTQSLRVDSEMGRLTLEHGTMEGPPTKNERTEEAEKKRLTSKYLADHVDALQSDSGFEATISKFDCNFSSLLLELLDKLSIYSTNDCEHSMINIIYRLDFNGFYTERLERMAVERSQKAAA
;
A
#
# COMPACT_ATOMS: atom_id res chain seq x y z
N ILE A 1 23.27 4.77 -7.27
CA ILE A 1 21.97 4.66 -6.56
C ILE A 1 22.17 3.52 -5.61
N ASP A 2 22.49 3.83 -4.36
CA ASP A 2 22.62 2.78 -3.35
C ASP A 2 21.21 2.39 -2.92
N LEU A 3 20.91 1.10 -3.08
CA LEU A 3 19.62 0.52 -2.72
C LEU A 3 19.67 0.12 -1.25
N MET A 4 18.58 0.39 -0.53
CA MET A 4 18.50 0.01 0.88
C MET A 4 18.37 -1.52 0.99
N PRO A 5 19.13 -2.16 1.90
CA PRO A 5 19.13 -3.61 2.06
C PRO A 5 17.88 -4.14 2.77
N HIS A 6 16.96 -3.27 3.20
CA HIS A 6 15.76 -3.62 3.96
C HIS A 6 14.59 -2.74 3.51
N ASP A 7 13.36 -3.26 3.60
CA ASP A 7 12.14 -2.46 3.40
C ASP A 7 11.98 -1.38 4.50
N VAL A 8 10.98 -0.50 4.34
CA VAL A 8 10.74 0.63 5.25
C VAL A 8 10.43 0.17 6.67
N ILE A 9 9.65 -0.90 6.82
CA ILE A 9 9.19 -1.39 8.12
C ILE A 9 10.34 -2.05 8.85
N THR A 10 11.15 -2.84 8.15
CA THR A 10 12.33 -3.51 8.68
C THR A 10 13.40 -2.48 9.07
N GLN A 11 13.62 -1.45 8.24
CA GLN A 11 14.49 -0.32 8.58
C GLN A 11 14.01 0.35 9.87
N LEU A 12 12.71 0.65 9.95
CA LEU A 12 12.11 1.39 11.05
C LEU A 12 12.08 0.58 12.36
N LEU A 13 11.76 -0.71 12.29
CA LEU A 13 11.84 -1.62 13.44
C LEU A 13 13.27 -1.76 13.94
N ARG A 14 14.28 -1.80 13.06
CA ARG A 14 15.69 -1.78 13.46
C ARG A 14 16.06 -0.45 14.12
N VAL A 15 15.63 0.68 13.57
CA VAL A 15 15.91 2.02 14.13
C VAL A 15 15.26 2.21 15.51
N LEU A 16 14.00 1.80 15.68
CA LEU A 16 13.30 1.85 16.98
C LEU A 16 13.89 0.85 18.00
N ALA A 17 14.37 -0.31 17.54
CA ALA A 17 15.00 -1.31 18.39
C ALA A 17 16.37 -0.86 18.94
N ILE A 18 17.07 0.06 18.26
CA ILE A 18 18.36 0.61 18.72
C ILE A 18 18.19 1.41 20.03
N GLU A 19 16.98 1.86 20.39
CA GLU A 19 16.72 2.62 21.61
C GLU A 19 16.29 1.75 22.81
N THR A 20 16.12 0.42 22.66
CA THR A 20 15.66 -0.47 23.73
C THR A 20 16.57 -1.69 23.91
N LYS A 21 16.62 -2.26 25.13
CA LYS A 21 17.41 -3.47 25.47
C LYS A 21 16.99 -4.75 24.71
N GLN A 22 16.13 -4.65 23.69
CA GLN A 22 15.60 -5.75 22.86
C GLN A 22 16.44 -6.02 21.59
N GLU A 23 17.58 -5.35 21.45
CA GLU A 23 18.57 -5.44 20.37
C GLU A 23 18.89 -6.88 19.89
N LYS A 24 19.00 -7.85 20.81
CA LYS A 24 19.44 -9.22 20.48
C LYS A 24 18.44 -10.07 19.68
N ALA A 25 17.15 -9.71 19.65
CA ALA A 25 16.15 -10.50 18.92
C ALA A 25 16.01 -10.08 17.44
N ILE A 26 16.31 -8.82 17.11
CA ILE A 26 16.12 -8.25 15.76
C ILE A 26 17.42 -8.30 14.94
N ILE A 27 18.58 -8.23 15.59
CA ILE A 27 19.89 -8.44 14.92
C ILE A 27 20.04 -9.90 14.46
N ASN A 28 19.47 -10.85 15.21
CA ASN A 28 19.50 -12.28 14.89
C ASN A 28 18.32 -12.76 14.06
N ALA A 29 17.42 -11.86 13.64
CA ALA A 29 16.53 -12.19 12.54
C ALA A 29 17.43 -12.33 11.32
N ASP A 30 17.63 -13.58 10.88
CA ASP A 30 18.24 -13.94 9.61
C ASP A 30 17.81 -12.90 8.57
N PRO A 31 18.71 -12.39 7.70
CA PRO A 31 18.29 -11.56 6.59
C PRO A 31 17.36 -12.45 5.76
N THR A 32 16.06 -12.36 6.04
CA THR A 32 15.09 -13.18 5.36
C THR A 32 15.33 -12.88 3.89
N ASP A 33 15.62 -13.94 3.12
CA ASP A 33 15.74 -13.99 1.66
C ASP A 33 14.42 -13.54 0.98
N VAL A 34 13.83 -12.44 1.44
CA VAL A 34 12.80 -11.71 0.75
C VAL A 34 13.55 -10.92 -0.31
N ALA A 35 13.51 -11.41 -1.53
CA ALA A 35 13.96 -10.65 -2.69
C ALA A 35 13.20 -9.31 -2.70
N LEU A 36 13.82 -8.28 -2.13
CA LEU A 36 13.28 -6.94 -2.04
C LEU A 36 13.00 -6.46 -3.46
N SER A 37 11.78 -5.99 -3.68
CA SER A 37 11.48 -5.35 -4.95
C SER A 37 12.32 -4.08 -5.09
N GLY A 38 12.71 -3.73 -6.32
CA GLY A 38 13.43 -2.47 -6.56
C GLY A 38 12.66 -1.23 -6.07
N LEU A 39 11.33 -1.34 -5.94
CA LEU A 39 10.48 -0.32 -5.35
C LEU A 39 10.68 -0.20 -3.84
N GLU A 40 10.70 -1.33 -3.13
CA GLU A 40 10.94 -1.35 -1.69
C GLU A 40 12.36 -0.87 -1.39
N ALA A 41 13.35 -1.25 -2.19
CA ALA A 41 14.74 -0.86 -1.96
C ALA A 41 15.08 0.59 -2.38
N PHE A 42 14.15 1.29 -3.04
CA PHE A 42 14.39 2.64 -3.54
C PHE A 42 14.48 3.70 -2.43
N SER A 43 15.51 4.53 -2.49
CA SER A 43 15.73 5.65 -1.57
C SER A 43 16.47 6.79 -2.26
N PHE A 44 16.21 8.01 -1.80
CA PHE A 44 17.04 9.16 -2.14
C PHE A 44 18.11 9.40 -1.08
N ASP A 45 19.28 9.80 -1.53
CA ASP A 45 20.38 10.24 -0.68
C ASP A 45 20.70 11.70 -0.99
N TYR A 46 21.18 12.44 0.01
CA TYR A 46 21.46 13.86 -0.10
C TYR A 46 22.87 14.17 0.42
N ILE A 47 23.76 14.49 -0.52
CA ILE A 47 25.16 14.80 -0.21
C ILE A 47 25.29 16.26 0.22
N VAL A 48 25.54 16.49 1.50
CA VAL A 48 25.75 17.82 2.08
C VAL A 48 27.23 18.13 2.22
N LYS A 49 27.67 19.22 1.61
CA LYS A 49 29.04 19.72 1.78
C LYS A 49 29.16 20.56 3.06
N TRP A 50 30.36 20.59 3.62
CA TRP A 50 30.71 21.53 4.69
C TRP A 50 30.51 22.98 4.19
N PRO A 51 30.04 23.94 5.03
CA PRO A 51 29.77 23.84 6.47
C PRO A 51 28.34 23.43 6.83
N LEU A 52 27.41 23.43 5.87
CA LEU A 52 26.00 23.05 6.08
C LEU A 52 25.85 21.62 6.57
N SER A 53 26.87 20.82 6.28
CA SER A 53 27.07 19.54 6.90
C SER A 53 26.85 19.70 8.39
N LEU A 54 27.47 20.60 9.16
CA LEU A 54 27.28 20.73 10.64
C LEU A 54 25.83 20.79 11.14
N ILE A 55 24.92 21.42 10.41
CA ILE A 55 23.49 21.51 10.76
C ILE A 55 22.75 20.23 10.33
N ILE A 56 23.11 19.68 9.17
CA ILE A 56 22.54 18.45 8.61
C ILE A 56 23.32 17.18 9.09
N ASN A 57 24.43 17.32 9.86
CA ASN A 57 25.53 16.36 10.16
C ASN A 57 25.34 15.53 11.41
N ARG A 58 24.14 15.58 11.99
CA ARG A 58 23.64 14.29 12.49
C ARG A 58 23.45 13.28 11.34
N GLN A 59 23.83 13.61 10.10
CA GLN A 59 24.19 12.87 8.87
C GLN A 59 23.52 11.51 8.69
N VAL A 60 23.73 10.55 9.58
CA VAL A 60 22.97 9.30 9.53
C VAL A 60 21.58 9.48 10.13
N LYS A 61 21.44 10.01 11.35
CA LYS A 61 20.16 10.07 12.08
C LYS A 61 19.13 10.99 11.43
N ALA A 62 19.49 12.21 11.02
CA ALA A 62 18.51 13.13 10.41
C ALA A 62 18.14 12.69 8.99
N LEU A 63 19.12 12.31 8.17
CA LEU A 63 18.88 11.86 6.80
C LEU A 63 18.12 10.54 6.76
N THR A 64 18.41 9.59 7.66
CA THR A 64 17.64 8.35 7.80
C THR A 64 16.17 8.64 8.09
N ARG A 65 15.87 9.65 8.92
CA ARG A 65 14.48 10.03 9.24
C ARG A 65 13.75 10.63 8.03
N TYR A 66 14.41 11.52 7.28
CA TYR A 66 13.89 12.01 6.00
C TYR A 66 13.67 10.86 5.00
N GLN A 67 14.62 9.93 4.91
CA GLN A 67 14.50 8.76 4.04
C GLN A 67 13.32 7.88 4.45
N MET A 68 13.10 7.64 5.75
CA MET A 68 11.96 6.88 6.24
C MET A 68 10.64 7.55 5.86
N LEU A 69 10.54 8.87 6.06
CA LEU A 69 9.38 9.66 5.69
C LEU A 69 9.11 9.57 4.17
N PHE A 70 10.15 9.80 3.36
CA PHE A 70 10.08 9.69 1.91
C PHE A 70 9.61 8.30 1.47
N ARG A 71 10.26 7.23 1.95
CA ARG A 71 9.95 5.86 1.51
C ARG A 71 8.52 5.47 1.90
N HIS A 72 8.05 5.90 3.07
CA HIS A 72 6.67 5.68 3.49
C HIS A 72 5.66 6.36 2.57
N MET A 73 5.85 7.65 2.26
CA MET A 73 5.00 8.38 1.31
C MET A 73 5.08 7.79 -0.10
N PHE A 74 6.28 7.43 -0.55
CA PHE A 74 6.53 6.86 -1.86
C PHE A 74 5.77 5.55 -2.05
N TYR A 75 5.78 4.68 -1.04
CA TYR A 75 5.00 3.45 -1.05
C TYR A 75 3.49 3.71 -1.11
N CYS A 76 2.99 4.70 -0.35
CA CYS A 76 1.59 5.14 -0.44
C CYS A 76 1.23 5.59 -1.85
N LYS A 77 2.08 6.41 -2.46
CA LYS A 77 1.88 6.90 -3.84
C LYS A 77 1.90 5.77 -4.87
N HIS A 78 2.77 4.78 -4.66
CA HIS A 78 2.84 3.60 -5.53
C HIS A 78 1.54 2.79 -5.48
N VAL A 79 1.05 2.45 -4.29
CA VAL A 79 -0.18 1.65 -4.14
C VAL A 79 -1.40 2.39 -4.66
N GLU A 80 -1.50 3.71 -4.46
CA GLU A 80 -2.54 4.53 -5.08
C GLU A 80 -2.52 4.40 -6.61
N ARG A 81 -1.34 4.50 -7.24
CA ARG A 81 -1.19 4.35 -8.69
C ARG A 81 -1.60 2.94 -9.16
N LEU A 82 -1.26 1.89 -8.41
CA LEU A 82 -1.70 0.52 -8.73
C LEU A 82 -3.24 0.42 -8.72
N LEU A 83 -3.90 0.97 -7.70
CA LEU A 83 -5.37 0.98 -7.58
C LEU A 83 -6.04 1.77 -8.70
N CYS A 84 -5.43 2.87 -9.16
CA CYS A 84 -5.88 3.63 -10.33
C CYS A 84 -5.68 2.85 -11.65
N ASN A 85 -4.58 2.14 -11.81
CA ASN A 85 -4.31 1.35 -13.01
C ASN A 85 -5.29 0.18 -13.18
N VAL A 86 -5.72 -0.43 -12.08
CA VAL A 86 -6.79 -1.46 -12.09
C VAL A 86 -8.09 -0.88 -12.63
N TRP A 87 -8.45 0.36 -12.27
CA TRP A 87 -9.65 1.01 -12.80
C TRP A 87 -9.59 1.17 -14.33
N ILE A 88 -8.45 1.63 -14.86
CA ILE A 88 -8.26 1.80 -16.31
C ILE A 88 -8.39 0.45 -17.03
N SER A 89 -7.72 -0.57 -16.50
CA SER A 89 -7.69 -1.92 -17.08
C SER A 89 -9.08 -2.57 -17.06
N ASN A 90 -9.80 -2.47 -15.94
CA ASN A 90 -11.15 -3.02 -15.81
C ASN A 90 -12.15 -2.27 -16.69
N LYS A 91 -12.02 -0.94 -16.86
CA LYS A 91 -12.89 -0.16 -17.75
C LYS A 91 -12.78 -0.63 -19.20
N ALA A 92 -11.57 -0.94 -19.67
CA ALA A 92 -11.35 -1.56 -20.97
C ALA A 92 -11.91 -2.99 -21.01
N ALA A 93 -11.74 -3.78 -19.95
CA ALA A 93 -12.22 -5.16 -19.85
C ALA A 93 -13.76 -5.29 -19.94
N ARG A 94 -14.50 -4.30 -19.42
CA ARG A 94 -15.99 -4.25 -19.50
C ARG A 94 -16.52 -4.31 -20.93
N GLN A 95 -15.74 -3.90 -21.92
CA GLN A 95 -16.16 -3.96 -23.32
C GLN A 95 -16.27 -5.40 -23.84
N TYR A 96 -15.66 -6.37 -23.15
CA TYR A 96 -15.53 -7.75 -23.61
C TYR A 96 -16.40 -8.76 -22.83
N SER A 97 -17.01 -8.38 -21.70
CA SER A 97 -17.88 -9.29 -20.93
C SER A 97 -19.04 -8.54 -20.26
N LEU A 98 -20.26 -8.84 -20.71
CA LEU A 98 -21.51 -8.35 -20.13
C LEU A 98 -22.08 -9.30 -19.04
N HIS A 99 -21.50 -10.50 -18.87
CA HIS A 99 -22.12 -11.58 -18.09
C HIS A 99 -21.73 -11.59 -16.59
N SER A 100 -20.61 -10.98 -16.20
CA SER A 100 -20.03 -11.04 -14.85
C SER A 100 -20.40 -9.88 -13.90
N ALA A 101 -21.63 -9.33 -13.99
CA ALA A 101 -21.96 -8.03 -13.41
C ALA A 101 -21.89 -7.92 -11.87
N LYS A 102 -22.16 -8.99 -11.11
CA LYS A 102 -22.30 -8.92 -9.64
C LYS A 102 -20.98 -8.81 -8.89
N TRP A 103 -20.06 -9.75 -9.10
CA TRP A 103 -18.75 -9.71 -8.41
C TRP A 103 -17.91 -8.52 -8.90
N PHE A 104 -18.14 -8.05 -10.12
CA PHE A 104 -17.51 -6.84 -10.66
C PHE A 104 -17.92 -5.60 -9.85
N ALA A 105 -19.21 -5.45 -9.52
CA ALA A 105 -19.66 -4.35 -8.66
C ALA A 105 -18.97 -4.40 -7.28
N GLY A 106 -18.87 -5.59 -6.67
CA GLY A 106 -18.17 -5.80 -5.39
C GLY A 106 -16.68 -5.42 -5.46
N ALA A 107 -15.98 -5.86 -6.50
CA ALA A 107 -14.57 -5.53 -6.70
C ALA A 107 -14.34 -4.02 -6.89
N PHE A 108 -15.26 -3.32 -7.57
CA PHE A 108 -15.18 -1.87 -7.76
C PHE A 108 -15.45 -1.10 -6.48
N ALA A 109 -16.43 -1.53 -5.70
CA ALA A 109 -16.71 -0.97 -4.38
C ALA A 109 -15.51 -1.14 -3.45
N LEU A 110 -14.92 -2.34 -3.40
CA LEU A 110 -13.73 -2.61 -2.60
C LEU A 110 -12.53 -1.76 -3.06
N ARG A 111 -12.25 -1.70 -4.37
CA ARG A 111 -11.19 -0.86 -4.93
C ARG A 111 -11.39 0.61 -4.55
N GLN A 112 -12.63 1.11 -4.61
CA GLN A 112 -12.93 2.49 -4.25
C GLN A 112 -12.67 2.75 -2.76
N ARG A 113 -13.03 1.81 -1.88
CA ARG A 113 -12.73 1.90 -0.44
C ARG A 113 -11.22 1.90 -0.17
N MET A 114 -10.47 1.00 -0.81
CA MET A 114 -9.00 0.95 -0.72
C MET A 114 -8.36 2.25 -1.23
N LEU A 115 -8.82 2.76 -2.38
CA LEU A 115 -8.29 4.00 -2.95
C LEU A 115 -8.58 5.19 -2.04
N ASN A 116 -9.82 5.31 -1.55
CA ASN A 116 -10.20 6.38 -0.64
C ASN A 116 -9.37 6.35 0.64
N PHE A 117 -9.13 5.17 1.21
CA PHE A 117 -8.24 4.99 2.35
C PHE A 117 -6.83 5.52 2.06
N VAL A 118 -6.17 5.03 1.01
CA VAL A 118 -4.79 5.41 0.68
C VAL A 118 -4.67 6.90 0.36
N GLN A 119 -5.65 7.48 -0.35
CA GLN A 119 -5.66 8.90 -0.65
C GLN A 119 -5.83 9.76 0.61
N ASN A 120 -6.78 9.43 1.48
CA ASN A 120 -6.96 10.18 2.73
C ASN A 120 -5.72 10.13 3.64
N ILE A 121 -5.03 8.97 3.70
CA ILE A 121 -3.74 8.86 4.40
C ILE A 121 -2.68 9.77 3.78
N GLN A 122 -2.55 9.80 2.46
CA GLN A 122 -1.60 10.71 1.78
C GLN A 122 -1.94 12.18 2.04
N TYR A 123 -3.21 12.56 1.96
CA TYR A 123 -3.66 13.92 2.24
C TYR A 123 -3.35 14.34 3.67
N TYR A 124 -3.63 13.48 4.64
CA TYR A 124 -3.29 13.71 6.05
C TYR A 124 -1.78 13.95 6.23
N MET A 125 -0.94 13.04 5.72
CA MET A 125 0.52 13.17 5.85
C MET A 125 1.05 14.46 5.21
N MET A 126 0.55 14.85 4.04
CA MET A 126 1.03 16.04 3.34
C MET A 126 0.51 17.34 3.97
N PHE A 127 -0.80 17.47 4.14
CA PHE A 127 -1.44 18.76 4.43
C PHE A 127 -1.75 18.98 5.90
N GLU A 128 -1.86 17.93 6.71
CA GLU A 128 -2.16 18.06 8.15
C GLU A 128 -0.92 17.84 9.01
N VAL A 129 0.05 17.08 8.52
CA VAL A 129 1.31 16.82 9.24
C VAL A 129 2.45 17.67 8.66
N MET A 130 2.87 17.43 7.42
CA MET A 130 4.11 18.01 6.88
C MET A 130 4.01 19.51 6.64
N GLU A 131 2.98 19.99 5.93
CA GLU A 131 2.86 21.42 5.62
C GLU A 131 2.79 22.30 6.88
N PRO A 132 1.97 21.98 7.91
CA PRO A 132 1.93 22.81 9.12
C PRO A 132 3.22 22.75 9.94
N THR A 133 3.82 21.57 10.10
CA THR A 133 5.07 21.42 10.85
C THR A 133 6.25 22.10 10.14
N TRP A 134 6.27 22.07 8.81
CA TRP A 134 7.24 22.81 8.01
C TRP A 134 7.10 24.31 8.23
N HIS A 135 5.87 24.84 8.19
CA HIS A 135 5.62 26.26 8.42
C HIS A 135 6.05 26.73 9.81
N ILE A 136 5.80 25.90 10.85
CA ILE A 136 6.28 26.16 12.21
C ILE A 136 7.81 26.20 12.25
N MET A 137 8.48 25.22 11.63
CA MET A 137 9.93 25.18 11.56
C MET A 137 10.49 26.42 10.87
N GLU A 138 9.93 26.81 9.72
CA GLU A 138 10.39 27.97 8.96
C GLU A 138 10.30 29.27 9.77
N ASN A 139 9.20 29.46 10.51
CA ASN A 139 9.03 30.62 11.38
C ASN A 139 10.01 30.61 12.56
N ASN A 140 10.20 29.45 13.20
CA ASN A 140 11.14 29.31 14.31
C ASN A 140 12.59 29.53 13.86
N LEU A 141 12.96 29.07 12.66
CA LEU A 141 14.28 29.28 12.08
C LEU A 141 14.57 30.76 11.77
N LYS A 142 13.55 31.57 11.47
CA LYS A 142 13.70 33.02 11.27
C LYS A 142 14.00 33.76 12.57
N SER A 143 13.54 33.25 13.72
CA SER A 143 13.76 33.84 15.04
C SER A 143 14.86 33.18 15.86
N ALA A 144 15.53 32.16 15.31
CA ALA A 144 16.61 31.44 15.99
C ALA A 144 17.81 32.38 16.26
N SER A 145 18.32 32.36 17.50
CA SER A 145 19.39 33.28 17.93
C SER A 145 20.78 32.67 17.78
N ASN A 146 20.87 31.33 17.80
CA ASN A 146 22.12 30.60 17.70
C ASN A 146 21.95 29.30 16.87
N ILE A 147 23.06 28.59 16.63
CA ILE A 147 23.08 27.36 15.81
C ILE A 147 22.43 26.17 16.54
N ASP A 148 22.50 26.15 17.88
CA ASP A 148 21.86 25.11 18.68
C ASP A 148 20.33 25.20 18.60
N ASP A 149 19.77 26.41 18.55
CA ASP A 149 18.34 26.66 18.32
C ASP A 149 17.92 26.11 16.95
N VAL A 150 18.71 26.36 15.91
CA VAL A 150 18.47 25.83 14.55
C VAL A 150 18.44 24.30 14.56
N LEU A 151 19.40 23.67 15.22
CA LEU A 151 19.46 22.21 15.38
C LEU A 151 18.24 21.66 16.14
N CYS A 152 17.83 22.34 17.21
CA CYS A 152 16.68 21.98 18.03
C CYS A 152 15.37 22.05 17.22
N HIS A 153 15.12 23.16 16.54
CA HIS A 153 13.92 23.35 15.73
C HIS A 153 13.84 22.34 14.57
N HIS A 154 14.95 22.09 13.89
CA HIS A 154 14.99 21.09 12.82
C HIS A 154 14.77 19.66 13.34
N THR A 155 15.32 19.31 14.51
CA THR A 155 15.11 18.00 15.13
C THR A 155 13.65 17.82 15.57
N SER A 156 13.06 18.84 16.19
CA SER A 156 11.66 18.84 16.60
C SER A 156 10.71 18.70 15.41
N PHE A 157 10.99 19.38 14.29
CA PHE A 157 10.24 19.21 13.05
C PHE A 157 10.21 17.74 12.59
N LEU A 158 11.39 17.12 12.47
CA LEU A 158 11.50 15.74 12.02
C LEU A 158 10.81 14.74 12.96
N ASP A 159 11.02 14.91 14.27
CA ASP A 159 10.46 14.00 15.27
C ASP A 159 8.93 14.11 15.29
N ASN A 160 8.37 15.32 15.14
CA ASN A 160 6.93 15.54 15.00
C ASN A 160 6.38 14.91 13.71
N CYS A 161 7.03 15.11 12.56
CA CYS A 161 6.58 14.50 11.30
C CYS A 161 6.56 12.97 11.37
N LEU A 162 7.60 12.34 11.93
CA LEU A 162 7.64 10.88 12.07
C LEU A 162 6.55 10.36 12.99
N LYS A 163 6.35 11.06 14.11
CA LYS A 163 5.36 10.69 15.11
C LYS A 163 3.95 10.76 14.53
N ASP A 164 3.57 11.91 13.99
CA ASP A 164 2.24 12.15 13.44
C ASP A 164 1.99 11.34 12.15
N CYS A 165 3.03 10.93 11.40
CA CYS A 165 2.88 9.97 10.28
C CYS A 165 2.79 8.49 10.73
N MET A 166 2.60 8.19 12.02
CA MET A 166 2.52 6.83 12.57
C MET A 166 3.81 6.01 12.42
N LEU A 167 4.96 6.65 12.16
CA LEU A 167 6.25 5.98 11.96
C LEU A 167 7.01 5.70 13.25
N THR A 168 6.58 6.26 14.38
CA THR A 168 7.17 5.95 15.69
C THR A 168 6.48 4.78 16.39
N ASN A 169 5.31 4.36 15.91
CA ASN A 169 4.51 3.32 16.53
C ASN A 169 4.59 2.00 15.76
N PRO A 170 5.26 0.96 16.30
CA PRO A 170 5.45 -0.31 15.60
C PRO A 170 4.15 -1.10 15.44
N GLU A 171 3.13 -0.92 16.29
CA GLU A 171 1.85 -1.59 16.14
C GLU A 171 1.04 -0.99 14.99
N LEU A 172 0.88 0.33 14.97
CA LEU A 172 0.16 1.04 13.90
C LEU A 172 0.81 0.79 12.54
N LEU A 173 2.14 0.87 12.48
CA LEU A 173 2.87 0.64 11.24
C LEU A 173 2.71 -0.80 10.71
N LYS A 174 2.65 -1.80 11.59
CA LYS A 174 2.39 -3.19 11.18
C LYS A 174 1.00 -3.37 10.59
N ILE A 175 -0.03 -2.77 11.20
CA ILE A 175 -1.40 -2.81 10.69
C ILE A 175 -1.47 -2.09 9.33
N PHE A 176 -0.86 -0.91 9.25
CA PHE A 176 -0.76 -0.14 8.02
C PHE A 176 -0.07 -0.92 6.89
N SER A 177 1.06 -1.56 7.18
CA SER A 177 1.76 -2.42 6.23
C SER A 177 0.85 -3.54 5.70
N LYS A 178 0.13 -4.23 6.59
CA LYS A 178 -0.78 -5.31 6.19
C LYS A 178 -1.89 -4.77 5.28
N LEU A 179 -2.47 -3.61 5.59
CA LEU A 179 -3.46 -2.95 4.73
C LEU A 179 -2.90 -2.70 3.33
N MET A 180 -1.71 -2.13 3.24
CA MET A 180 -1.06 -1.85 1.95
C MET A 180 -0.75 -3.13 1.19
N SER A 181 -0.27 -4.19 1.85
CA SER A 181 -0.06 -5.51 1.23
C SER A 181 -1.36 -6.10 0.70
N VAL A 182 -2.48 -5.98 1.43
CA VAL A 182 -3.80 -6.42 0.95
C VAL A 182 -4.21 -5.63 -0.31
N CYS A 183 -3.99 -4.32 -0.35
CA CYS A 183 -4.23 -3.51 -1.54
C CYS A 183 -3.39 -3.99 -2.75
N VAL A 184 -2.11 -4.30 -2.56
CA VAL A 184 -1.21 -4.80 -3.62
C VAL A 184 -1.62 -6.20 -4.08
N MET A 185 -1.96 -7.10 -3.16
CA MET A 185 -2.44 -8.44 -3.51
C MET A 185 -3.75 -8.37 -4.31
N PHE A 186 -4.66 -7.48 -3.91
CA PHE A 186 -5.90 -7.22 -4.63
C PHE A 186 -5.62 -6.70 -6.05
N THR A 187 -4.74 -5.70 -6.21
CA THR A 187 -4.44 -5.15 -7.54
C THR A 187 -3.80 -6.17 -8.46
N ASN A 188 -2.86 -6.98 -7.96
CA ASN A 188 -2.25 -8.08 -8.71
C ASN A 188 -3.28 -9.14 -9.14
N CYS A 189 -4.22 -9.50 -8.26
CA CYS A 189 -5.31 -10.41 -8.57
C CYS A 189 -6.19 -9.85 -9.71
N MET A 190 -6.60 -8.59 -9.61
CA MET A 190 -7.44 -7.92 -10.61
C MET A 190 -6.73 -7.75 -11.97
N GLN A 191 -5.43 -7.50 -11.97
CA GLN A 191 -4.63 -7.41 -13.20
C GLN A 191 -4.54 -8.76 -13.92
N ARG A 192 -4.24 -9.85 -13.20
CA ARG A 192 -4.21 -11.21 -13.76
C ARG A 192 -5.55 -11.59 -14.39
N PHE A 193 -6.63 -11.26 -13.69
CA PHE A 193 -7.97 -11.47 -14.20
C PHE A 193 -8.23 -10.70 -15.51
N THR A 194 -7.91 -9.41 -15.54
CA THR A 194 -8.11 -8.57 -16.73
C THR A 194 -7.29 -9.07 -17.92
N GLN A 195 -6.06 -9.54 -17.67
CA GLN A 195 -5.22 -10.14 -18.70
C GLN A 195 -5.85 -11.43 -19.26
N SER A 196 -6.36 -12.31 -18.40
CA SER A 196 -7.05 -13.53 -18.81
C SER A 196 -8.25 -13.24 -19.71
N LEU A 197 -9.09 -12.24 -19.38
CA LEU A 197 -10.24 -11.87 -20.21
C LEU A 197 -9.83 -11.31 -21.58
N ARG A 198 -8.74 -10.53 -21.64
CA ARG A 198 -8.25 -9.98 -22.90
C ARG A 198 -7.78 -11.07 -23.86
N VAL A 199 -7.01 -12.04 -23.34
CA VAL A 199 -6.51 -13.17 -24.13
C VAL A 199 -7.66 -14.02 -24.67
N ASP A 200 -8.68 -14.28 -23.86
CA ASP A 200 -9.87 -15.03 -24.29
C ASP A 200 -10.63 -14.31 -25.42
N SER A 201 -10.82 -12.99 -25.29
CA SER A 201 -11.45 -12.18 -26.33
C SER A 201 -10.64 -12.11 -27.62
N GLU A 202 -9.31 -11.95 -27.54
CA GLU A 202 -8.42 -11.94 -28.70
C GLU A 202 -8.38 -13.30 -29.40
N MET A 203 -8.38 -14.39 -28.65
CA MET A 203 -8.48 -15.75 -29.20
C MET A 203 -9.81 -15.97 -29.93
N GLY A 204 -10.93 -15.53 -29.33
CA GLY A 204 -12.23 -15.54 -29.99
C GLY A 204 -12.23 -14.77 -31.31
N ARG A 205 -11.63 -13.57 -31.34
CA ARG A 205 -11.50 -12.78 -32.56
C ARG A 205 -10.64 -13.46 -33.63
N LEU A 206 -9.49 -14.01 -33.26
CA LEU A 206 -8.59 -14.71 -34.19
C LEU A 206 -9.23 -15.97 -34.77
N THR A 207 -10.07 -16.68 -34.01
CA THR A 207 -10.85 -17.82 -34.54
C THR A 207 -11.93 -17.40 -35.54
N LEU A 208 -12.49 -16.20 -35.41
CA LEU A 208 -13.46 -15.65 -36.36
C LEU A 208 -12.79 -15.05 -37.62
N GLU A 209 -11.64 -14.38 -37.48
CA GLU A 209 -10.93 -13.73 -38.59
C GLU A 209 -10.17 -14.73 -39.51
N HIS A 210 -9.74 -15.89 -39.00
CA HIS A 210 -9.20 -16.98 -39.85
C HIS A 210 -10.26 -17.69 -40.72
N GLY A 211 -11.54 -17.33 -40.58
CA GLY A 211 -12.62 -17.85 -41.42
C GLY A 211 -12.70 -17.22 -42.82
N THR A 212 -11.97 -16.14 -43.10
CA THR A 212 -12.25 -15.33 -44.30
C THR A 212 -11.10 -15.08 -45.27
N MET A 213 -9.82 -15.32 -44.95
CA MET A 213 -8.74 -15.02 -45.90
C MET A 213 -7.52 -15.92 -45.66
N GLU A 214 -7.40 -17.03 -46.39
CA GLU A 214 -6.16 -17.58 -46.98
C GLU A 214 -6.53 -18.87 -47.73
N GLY A 215 -5.82 -19.17 -48.83
CA GLY A 215 -6.05 -20.37 -49.65
C GLY A 215 -5.89 -21.68 -48.84
N PRO A 216 -6.31 -22.83 -49.39
CA PRO A 216 -6.36 -24.07 -48.61
C PRO A 216 -4.98 -24.43 -48.05
N PRO A 217 -4.81 -24.49 -46.70
CA PRO A 217 -3.52 -24.77 -46.09
C PRO A 217 -3.07 -26.20 -46.40
N THR A 218 -1.76 -26.42 -46.54
CA THR A 218 -1.21 -27.75 -46.82
C THR A 218 -1.45 -28.71 -45.65
N LYS A 219 -1.49 -30.02 -45.90
CA LYS A 219 -1.83 -31.03 -44.86
C LYS A 219 -0.88 -31.00 -43.65
N ASN A 220 0.38 -30.61 -43.83
CA ASN A 220 1.37 -30.50 -42.77
C ASN A 220 1.18 -29.24 -41.92
N GLU A 221 0.89 -28.09 -42.55
CA GLU A 221 0.58 -26.85 -41.83
C GLU A 221 -0.69 -26.99 -40.99
N ARG A 222 -1.72 -27.70 -41.50
CA ARG A 222 -2.95 -27.99 -40.74
C ARG A 222 -2.71 -28.83 -39.49
N THR A 223 -1.75 -29.75 -39.53
CA THR A 223 -1.49 -30.68 -38.42
C THR A 223 -0.63 -30.01 -37.35
N GLU A 224 0.41 -29.26 -37.75
CA GLU A 224 1.23 -28.48 -36.82
C GLU A 224 0.45 -27.31 -36.18
N GLU A 225 -0.37 -26.58 -36.95
CA GLU A 225 -1.18 -25.50 -36.41
C GLU A 225 -2.27 -26.04 -35.47
N ALA A 226 -2.88 -27.19 -35.80
CA ALA A 226 -3.86 -27.85 -34.93
C ALA A 226 -3.23 -28.35 -33.62
N GLU A 227 -2.02 -28.92 -33.66
CA GLU A 227 -1.30 -29.32 -32.44
C GLU A 227 -0.89 -28.11 -31.59
N LYS A 228 -0.40 -27.02 -32.22
CA LYS A 228 -0.01 -25.81 -31.52
C LYS A 228 -1.23 -25.08 -30.91
N LYS A 229 -2.35 -24.98 -31.63
CA LYS A 229 -3.63 -24.49 -31.09
C LYS A 229 -4.12 -25.37 -29.95
N ARG A 230 -4.04 -26.70 -30.09
CA ARG A 230 -4.52 -27.64 -29.07
C ARG A 230 -3.66 -27.60 -27.81
N LEU A 231 -2.34 -27.49 -27.92
CA LEU A 231 -1.43 -27.36 -26.78
C LEU A 231 -1.62 -26.02 -26.07
N THR A 232 -1.75 -24.92 -26.82
CA THR A 232 -1.98 -23.58 -26.25
C THR A 232 -3.36 -23.48 -25.59
N SER A 233 -4.40 -24.04 -26.24
CA SER A 233 -5.76 -24.12 -25.70
C SER A 233 -5.83 -25.02 -24.47
N LYS A 234 -5.10 -26.14 -24.42
CA LYS A 234 -5.09 -27.04 -23.26
C LYS A 234 -4.34 -26.43 -22.07
N TYR A 235 -3.20 -25.80 -22.30
CA TYR A 235 -2.43 -25.12 -21.26
C TYR A 235 -3.19 -23.91 -20.69
N LEU A 236 -3.95 -23.19 -21.53
CA LEU A 236 -4.82 -22.11 -21.09
C LEU A 236 -6.10 -22.62 -20.42
N ALA A 237 -6.75 -23.65 -20.95
CA ALA A 237 -7.95 -24.25 -20.34
C ALA A 237 -7.66 -24.76 -18.92
N ASP A 238 -6.53 -25.43 -18.69
CA ASP A 238 -6.14 -25.85 -17.33
C ASP A 238 -5.90 -24.65 -16.38
N HIS A 239 -5.42 -23.52 -16.91
CA HIS A 239 -5.16 -22.29 -16.14
C HIS A 239 -6.42 -21.44 -15.93
N VAL A 240 -7.40 -21.60 -16.82
CA VAL A 240 -8.66 -20.88 -16.90
C VAL A 240 -9.75 -21.60 -16.10
N ASP A 241 -9.87 -22.93 -16.18
CA ASP A 241 -10.79 -23.74 -15.38
C ASP A 241 -10.48 -23.65 -13.87
N ALA A 242 -9.22 -23.46 -13.49
CA ALA A 242 -8.83 -23.22 -12.10
C ALA A 242 -9.30 -21.85 -11.55
N LEU A 243 -9.59 -20.89 -12.44
CA LEU A 243 -10.04 -19.53 -12.09
C LEU A 243 -11.54 -19.31 -12.41
N GLN A 244 -12.15 -20.05 -13.34
CA GLN A 244 -13.44 -19.74 -13.97
C GLN A 244 -14.71 -20.13 -13.21
N SER A 245 -14.63 -20.59 -11.96
CA SER A 245 -15.85 -20.55 -11.15
C SER A 245 -16.13 -19.08 -10.80
N ASP A 246 -17.15 -18.48 -11.41
CA ASP A 246 -17.65 -17.12 -11.07
C ASP A 246 -17.88 -17.00 -9.54
N SER A 247 -18.21 -18.12 -8.88
CA SER A 247 -18.30 -18.27 -7.43
C SER A 247 -16.95 -18.18 -6.70
N GLY A 248 -15.86 -18.67 -7.28
CA GLY A 248 -14.51 -18.58 -6.71
C GLY A 248 -13.95 -17.17 -6.71
N PHE A 249 -14.21 -16.40 -7.78
CA PHE A 249 -13.83 -14.97 -7.82
C PHE A 249 -14.65 -14.14 -6.86
N GLU A 250 -15.97 -14.31 -6.82
CA GLU A 250 -16.82 -13.63 -5.86
C GLU A 250 -16.36 -13.89 -4.41
N ALA A 251 -16.11 -15.16 -4.07
CA ALA A 251 -15.57 -15.54 -2.75
C ALA A 251 -14.20 -14.90 -2.47
N THR A 252 -13.34 -14.79 -3.48
CA THR A 252 -12.02 -14.14 -3.35
C THR A 252 -12.15 -12.65 -3.09
N ILE A 253 -13.05 -11.95 -3.79
CA ILE A 253 -13.33 -10.53 -3.55
C ILE A 253 -13.92 -10.32 -2.16
N SER A 254 -14.89 -11.14 -1.74
CA SER A 254 -15.43 -11.10 -0.38
C SER A 254 -14.35 -11.34 0.68
N LYS A 255 -13.41 -12.26 0.44
CA LYS A 255 -12.27 -12.49 1.34
C LYS A 255 -11.37 -11.26 1.46
N PHE A 256 -11.05 -10.60 0.34
CA PHE A 256 -10.29 -9.35 0.37
C PHE A 256 -11.05 -8.25 1.11
N ASP A 257 -12.35 -8.13 0.89
CA ASP A 257 -13.18 -7.12 1.56
C ASP A 257 -13.25 -7.34 3.08
N CYS A 258 -13.51 -8.57 3.52
CA CYS A 258 -13.50 -8.89 4.95
C CYS A 258 -12.14 -8.62 5.60
N ASN A 259 -11.05 -9.02 4.93
CA ASN A 259 -9.69 -8.81 5.44
C ASN A 259 -9.34 -7.32 5.53
N PHE A 260 -9.59 -6.55 4.46
CA PHE A 260 -9.36 -5.11 4.44
C PHE A 260 -10.19 -4.40 5.50
N SER A 261 -11.47 -4.74 5.62
CA SER A 261 -12.38 -4.16 6.61
C SER A 261 -11.93 -4.45 8.04
N SER A 262 -11.49 -5.69 8.32
CA SER A 262 -10.98 -6.07 9.64
C SER A 262 -9.73 -5.26 10.00
N LEU A 263 -8.76 -5.17 9.09
CA LEU A 263 -7.53 -4.42 9.33
C LEU A 263 -7.76 -2.91 9.45
N LEU A 264 -8.70 -2.36 8.67
CA LEU A 264 -9.05 -0.93 8.75
C LEU A 264 -9.71 -0.61 10.08
N LEU A 265 -10.64 -1.45 10.55
CA LEU A 265 -11.25 -1.29 11.86
C LEU A 265 -10.21 -1.44 12.97
N GLU A 266 -9.30 -2.41 12.88
CA GLU A 266 -8.19 -2.55 13.82
C GLU A 266 -7.30 -1.30 13.88
N LEU A 267 -7.00 -0.70 12.72
CA LEU A 267 -6.24 0.55 12.64
C LEU A 267 -6.97 1.71 13.33
N LEU A 268 -8.25 1.91 13.00
CA LEU A 268 -9.07 2.98 13.57
C LEU A 268 -9.25 2.81 15.09
N ASP A 269 -9.46 1.57 15.53
CA ASP A 269 -9.59 1.21 16.93
C ASP A 269 -8.32 1.55 17.73
N LYS A 270 -7.16 1.21 17.17
CA LYS A 270 -5.85 1.53 17.76
C LYS A 270 -5.59 3.03 17.75
N LEU A 271 -5.83 3.73 16.64
CA LEU A 271 -5.71 5.18 16.56
C LEU A 271 -6.58 5.89 17.61
N SER A 272 -7.79 5.38 17.86
CA SER A 272 -8.67 5.91 18.90
C SER A 272 -8.07 5.77 20.30
N ILE A 273 -7.46 4.62 20.62
CA ILE A 273 -6.78 4.41 21.91
C ILE A 273 -5.60 5.36 22.08
N TYR A 274 -4.77 5.51 21.05
CA TYR A 274 -3.60 6.39 21.11
C TYR A 274 -4.02 7.84 21.29
N SER A 275 -5.06 8.27 20.59
CA SER A 275 -5.64 9.60 20.78
C SER A 275 -6.10 9.85 22.22
N THR A 276 -6.76 8.88 22.87
CA THR A 276 -7.28 9.06 24.25
C THR A 276 -6.20 9.01 25.31
N ASN A 277 -5.13 8.23 25.09
CA ASN A 277 -4.10 8.00 26.10
C ASN A 277 -2.97 9.03 26.05
N ASP A 278 -2.56 9.46 24.85
CA ASP A 278 -1.40 10.35 24.68
C ASP A 278 -1.80 11.83 24.45
N CYS A 279 -3.09 12.17 24.50
CA CYS A 279 -3.64 13.50 24.22
C CYS A 279 -3.21 14.07 22.86
N GLU A 280 -2.93 13.19 21.89
CA GLU A 280 -2.48 13.57 20.56
C GLU A 280 -3.67 13.89 19.66
N HIS A 281 -4.06 15.17 19.67
CA HIS A 281 -5.13 15.69 18.82
C HIS A 281 -4.90 15.45 17.31
N SER A 282 -3.64 15.26 16.88
CA SER A 282 -3.29 14.95 15.49
C SER A 282 -3.84 13.61 15.01
N MET A 283 -3.95 12.60 15.90
CA MET A 283 -4.48 11.27 15.58
C MET A 283 -6.02 11.24 15.51
N ILE A 284 -6.71 12.24 16.04
CA ILE A 284 -8.17 12.38 15.91
C ILE A 284 -8.54 12.77 14.48
N ASN A 285 -7.74 13.65 13.86
CA ASN A 285 -8.03 14.17 12.53
C ASN A 285 -8.00 13.06 11.46
N ILE A 286 -7.06 12.11 11.58
CA ILE A 286 -7.02 10.93 10.70
C ILE A 286 -8.26 10.04 10.88
N ILE A 287 -8.78 9.87 12.10
CA ILE A 287 -10.02 9.11 12.34
C ILE A 287 -11.20 9.80 11.67
N TYR A 288 -11.37 11.11 11.88
CA TYR A 288 -12.45 11.88 11.23
C TYR A 288 -12.35 11.88 9.71
N ARG A 289 -11.15 11.83 9.12
CA ARG A 289 -11.02 11.71 7.66
C ARG A 289 -11.36 10.32 7.15
N LEU A 290 -10.86 9.30 7.83
CA LEU A 290 -11.07 7.91 7.43
C LEU A 290 -12.53 7.46 7.64
N ASP A 291 -13.23 8.07 8.59
CA ASP A 291 -14.64 7.83 8.89
C ASP A 291 -15.51 9.10 8.79
N PHE A 292 -15.26 9.97 7.79
CA PHE A 292 -15.95 11.25 7.67
C PHE A 292 -17.48 11.14 7.58
N ASN A 293 -17.98 10.08 6.96
CA ASN A 293 -19.42 9.84 6.80
C ASN A 293 -20.03 8.97 7.92
N GLY A 294 -19.24 8.61 8.94
CA GLY A 294 -19.67 7.69 9.99
C GLY A 294 -19.97 6.27 9.51
N PHE A 295 -19.38 5.87 8.40
CA PHE A 295 -19.56 4.55 7.81
C PHE A 295 -19.04 3.41 8.72
N TYR A 296 -18.00 3.68 9.51
CA TYR A 296 -17.40 2.73 10.44
C TYR A 296 -17.80 2.97 11.90
N THR A 297 -18.45 4.11 12.21
CA THR A 297 -18.73 4.58 13.57
C THR A 297 -19.48 3.55 14.42
N GLU A 298 -20.58 2.99 13.92
CA GLU A 298 -21.39 2.01 14.67
C GLU A 298 -20.60 0.74 15.04
N ARG A 299 -19.62 0.37 14.21
CA ARG A 299 -18.78 -0.81 14.44
C ARG A 299 -17.64 -0.51 15.40
N LEU A 300 -17.09 0.71 15.36
CA LEU A 300 -16.10 1.20 16.31
C LEU A 300 -16.69 1.33 17.72
N GLU A 301 -17.92 1.84 17.84
CA GLU A 301 -18.64 1.93 19.10
C GLU A 301 -18.84 0.55 19.74
N ARG A 302 -19.25 -0.45 18.96
CA ARG A 302 -19.34 -1.85 19.45
C ARG A 302 -18.01 -2.38 19.96
N MET A 303 -16.91 -2.14 19.25
CA MET A 303 -15.57 -2.54 19.69
C MET A 303 -15.11 -1.82 20.97
N ALA A 304 -15.49 -0.54 21.15
CA ALA A 304 -15.23 0.20 22.38
C ALA A 304 -16.01 -0.38 23.58
N VAL A 305 -17.28 -0.75 23.38
CA VAL A 305 -18.12 -1.37 24.41
C VAL A 305 -17.58 -2.74 24.81
N GLU A 306 -17.23 -3.61 23.84
CA GLU A 306 -16.64 -4.92 24.12
C GLU A 306 -15.32 -4.84 24.91
N ARG A 307 -14.49 -3.83 24.62
CA ARG A 307 -13.25 -3.58 25.39
C ARG A 307 -13.55 -3.14 26.81
N SER A 308 -14.52 -2.25 27.00
CA SER A 308 -14.93 -1.77 28.33
C SER A 308 -15.46 -2.91 29.20
N GLN A 309 -16.21 -3.84 28.60
CA GLN A 309 -16.69 -5.05 29.27
C GLN A 309 -15.55 -6.01 29.65
N LYS A 310 -14.55 -6.18 28.78
CA LYS A 310 -13.37 -7.02 29.07
C LYS A 310 -12.43 -6.40 30.11
N ALA A 311 -12.35 -5.08 30.20
CA ALA A 311 -11.53 -4.40 31.21
C ALA A 311 -12.18 -4.39 32.60
N ALA A 312 -13.51 -4.55 32.66
CA ALA A 312 -14.28 -4.60 33.91
C ALA A 312 -14.43 -6.03 34.49
N ALA A 313 -13.98 -7.06 33.77
CA ALA A 313 -14.01 -8.47 34.16
C ALA A 313 -12.63 -8.95 34.62
#